data_AF-A0A1B3LQT2-F1
#
_entry.id   AF-A0A1B3LQT2-F1
#
_cell.length_a   1.000
_cell.length_b   1.000
_cell.length_c   1.000
_cell.angle_alpha   90.00
_cell.angle_beta   90.00
_cell.angle_gamma   90.00
#
_symmetry.space_group_name_H-M   'P 1'
#
loop_
_entity.id
_entity.type
_entity.pdbx_description
1 polymer ?
#
loop_
_entity_poly.entity_id
_entity_poly.type
_entity_poly.pdbx_seq_one_letter_code
_entity_poly.pdbx_strand_id
1 'polypeptide(L)'
;MDWFRILINGGALIALLTGCATPLAPRVEAPKLGTPIAADALTAQTLNVFPDGRGLPPGQGSVAEGARLFAQHCAGCHGKDGRGGTAEELTGASRPLDHPAADKTIGSYWPYATTLFDFIRRAKPMGAPGTLNADEVYALSAWLLHANGVLAADAVMDAPRLSALRMPNRDGFIRIEAP
;
A
#
# COMPACT_ATOMS: atom_id res chain seq x y z
N MET A 1 11.36 35.91 -87.03
CA MET A 1 11.75 36.20 -85.63
C MET A 1 11.65 34.91 -84.86
N ASP A 2 12.71 34.11 -84.88
CA ASP A 2 13.81 34.15 -83.91
C ASP A 2 13.47 33.25 -82.73
N TRP A 3 13.76 31.96 -82.84
CA TRP A 3 15.10 31.37 -82.60
C TRP A 3 15.59 31.73 -81.20
N PHE A 4 15.36 30.87 -80.20
CA PHE A 4 16.41 30.38 -79.29
C PHE A 4 15.87 29.25 -78.40
N ARG A 5 16.43 28.06 -78.63
CA ARG A 5 16.48 26.95 -77.68
C ARG A 5 17.51 27.33 -76.61
N ILE A 6 17.14 27.27 -75.33
CA ILE A 6 18.12 27.14 -74.25
C ILE A 6 17.76 25.89 -73.45
N LEU A 7 18.62 24.88 -73.62
CA LEU A 7 18.74 23.72 -72.77
C LEU A 7 19.41 24.17 -71.46
N ILE A 8 18.79 23.91 -70.31
CA ILE A 8 19.49 23.89 -69.02
C ILE A 8 19.28 22.50 -68.42
N ASN A 9 20.33 21.70 -68.51
CA ASN A 9 20.58 20.54 -67.67
C ASN A 9 20.70 20.99 -66.21
N GLY A 10 20.07 20.28 -65.28
CA GLY A 10 20.18 20.61 -63.87
C GLY A 10 19.65 19.52 -62.94
N GLY A 11 20.37 18.38 -62.89
CA GLY A 11 20.49 17.48 -61.74
C GLY A 11 19.20 17.07 -61.01
N ALA A 12 18.72 15.85 -61.28
CA ALA A 12 17.94 15.12 -60.29
C ALA A 12 18.85 14.80 -59.08
N LEU A 13 18.70 15.55 -57.99
CA LEU A 13 19.27 15.18 -56.70
C LEU A 13 18.56 13.91 -56.21
N ILE A 14 19.18 12.75 -56.44
CA ILE A 14 18.81 11.52 -55.73
C ILE A 14 19.38 11.69 -54.32
N ALA A 15 18.54 12.15 -53.39
CA ALA A 15 18.86 12.08 -51.97
C ALA A 15 18.86 10.60 -51.56
N LEU A 16 20.05 9.99 -51.49
CA LEU A 16 20.21 8.72 -50.79
C LEU A 16 19.90 8.97 -49.30
N LEU A 17 18.69 8.64 -48.90
CA LEU A 17 18.36 8.41 -47.50
C LEU A 17 19.08 7.13 -47.08
N THR A 18 20.35 7.25 -46.69
CA THR A 18 21.03 6.26 -45.88
C THR A 18 20.32 6.21 -44.53
N GLY A 19 19.26 5.42 -44.47
CA GLY A 19 18.59 5.07 -43.23
C GLY A 19 19.62 4.42 -42.32
N CYS A 20 19.93 5.06 -41.21
CA CYS A 20 20.67 4.45 -40.11
C CYS A 20 19.86 3.26 -39.61
N ALA A 21 20.10 2.07 -40.17
CA ALA A 21 19.61 0.83 -39.59
C ALA A 21 20.43 0.60 -38.32
N THR A 22 19.93 1.07 -37.18
CA THR A 22 20.43 0.65 -35.88
C THR A 22 20.26 -0.87 -35.79
N PRO A 23 21.33 -1.67 -35.67
CA PRO A 23 21.18 -3.10 -35.52
C PRO A 23 20.40 -3.36 -34.23
N LEU A 24 19.28 -4.09 -34.36
CA LEU A 24 18.57 -4.60 -33.20
C LEU A 24 19.57 -5.49 -32.45
N ALA A 25 19.97 -5.09 -31.24
CA ALA A 25 20.79 -5.94 -30.40
C ALA A 25 20.10 -7.32 -30.27
N PRO A 26 20.84 -8.43 -30.36
CA PRO A 26 20.23 -9.75 -30.21
C PRO A 26 19.51 -9.81 -28.87
N ARG A 27 18.21 -10.11 -28.91
CA ARG A 27 17.41 -10.33 -27.70
C ARG A 27 18.08 -11.48 -26.96
N VAL A 28 18.74 -11.17 -25.85
CA VAL A 28 19.26 -12.19 -24.94
C VAL A 28 18.06 -12.99 -24.45
N GLU A 29 17.99 -14.26 -24.85
CA GLU A 29 16.92 -15.14 -24.40
C GLU A 29 17.11 -15.35 -22.90
N ALA A 30 16.11 -14.94 -22.10
CA ALA A 30 16.17 -15.08 -20.66
C ALA A 30 16.35 -16.57 -20.31
N PRO A 31 17.10 -16.91 -19.25
CA PRO A 31 17.21 -18.28 -18.79
C PRO A 31 15.80 -18.75 -18.42
N LYS A 32 15.28 -19.76 -19.11
CA LYS A 32 13.89 -20.27 -19.01
C LYS A 32 13.67 -20.99 -17.66
N LEU A 33 13.85 -20.28 -16.55
CA LEU A 33 13.75 -20.77 -15.18
C LEU A 33 12.32 -20.62 -14.66
N GLY A 34 11.88 -21.58 -13.85
CA GLY A 34 10.56 -21.61 -13.21
C GLY A 34 9.44 -22.09 -14.14
N THR A 35 8.23 -22.15 -13.58
CA THR A 35 6.99 -22.46 -14.31
C THR A 35 5.95 -21.38 -14.02
N PRO A 36 5.00 -21.11 -14.94
CA PRO A 36 3.89 -20.22 -14.65
C PRO A 36 3.12 -20.69 -13.42
N ILE A 37 2.86 -19.77 -12.49
CA ILE A 37 2.01 -20.02 -11.33
C ILE A 37 0.54 -20.10 -11.78
N ALA A 38 -0.21 -21.04 -11.20
CA ALA A 38 -1.64 -21.15 -11.44
C ALA A 38 -2.39 -19.90 -10.91
N ALA A 39 -3.45 -19.48 -11.60
CA ALA A 39 -4.14 -18.22 -11.30
C ALA A 39 -4.79 -18.22 -9.89
N ASP A 40 -5.24 -19.37 -9.41
CA ASP A 40 -5.77 -19.60 -8.07
C ASP A 40 -4.69 -19.44 -6.99
N ALA A 41 -3.51 -20.03 -7.21
CA ALA A 41 -2.36 -19.89 -6.32
C ALA A 41 -1.87 -18.43 -6.21
N LEU A 42 -1.96 -17.67 -7.30
CA LEU A 42 -1.71 -16.22 -7.34
C LEU A 42 -2.68 -15.45 -6.43
N THR A 43 -3.96 -15.82 -6.46
CA THR A 43 -5.01 -15.14 -5.68
C THR A 43 -4.78 -15.34 -4.17
N ALA A 44 -4.39 -16.54 -3.75
CA ALA A 44 -4.06 -16.83 -2.35
C ALA A 44 -2.85 -16.03 -1.83
N GLN A 45 -1.94 -15.64 -2.71
CA GLN A 45 -0.72 -14.89 -2.35
C GLN A 45 -0.87 -13.37 -2.49
N THR A 46 -1.93 -12.89 -3.15
CA THR A 46 -2.16 -11.45 -3.39
C THR A 46 -2.91 -10.81 -2.21
N LEU A 47 -2.19 -10.65 -1.09
CA LEU A 47 -2.74 -10.05 0.14
C LEU A 47 -2.37 -8.58 0.32
N ASN A 48 -1.53 -8.03 -0.56
CA ASN A 48 -1.00 -6.68 -0.45
C ASN A 48 -2.12 -5.63 -0.48
N VAL A 49 -2.17 -4.80 0.55
CA VAL A 49 -3.05 -3.64 0.59
C VAL A 49 -2.22 -2.35 0.44
N PHE A 50 -2.64 -1.48 -0.47
CA PHE A 50 -1.98 -0.22 -0.75
C PHE A 50 -2.64 0.97 -0.02
N PRO A 51 -1.93 2.11 0.12
CA PRO A 51 -2.48 3.35 0.68
C PRO A 51 -3.79 3.83 0.05
N ASP A 52 -4.01 3.59 -1.24
CA ASP A 52 -5.20 3.97 -1.99
C ASP A 52 -6.36 2.96 -1.84
N GLY A 53 -6.19 1.90 -1.05
CA GLY A 53 -7.19 0.86 -0.82
C GLY A 53 -7.17 -0.29 -1.83
N ARG A 54 -6.33 -0.26 -2.87
CA ARG A 54 -6.16 -1.44 -3.74
C ARG A 54 -5.73 -2.65 -2.89
N GLY A 55 -6.39 -3.79 -3.11
CA GLY A 55 -6.14 -5.03 -2.38
C GLY A 55 -6.99 -5.23 -1.12
N LEU A 56 -7.79 -4.23 -0.71
CA LEU A 56 -8.78 -4.41 0.35
C LEU A 56 -9.88 -5.39 -0.09
N PRO A 57 -10.15 -6.47 0.69
CA PRO A 57 -11.25 -7.37 0.41
C PRO A 57 -12.60 -6.72 0.76
N PRO A 58 -13.72 -7.21 0.18
CA PRO A 58 -15.05 -6.84 0.65
C PRO A 58 -15.24 -7.29 2.09
N GLY A 59 -15.99 -6.50 2.86
CA GLY A 59 -16.27 -6.74 4.26
C GLY A 59 -16.52 -5.45 5.02
N GLN A 60 -16.92 -5.58 6.28
CA GLN A 60 -17.13 -4.48 7.19
C GLN A 60 -17.00 -4.92 8.64
N GLY A 61 -16.73 -3.98 9.55
CA GLY A 61 -16.65 -4.28 10.97
C GLY A 61 -16.87 -3.05 11.84
N SER A 62 -17.56 -3.22 12.96
CA SER A 62 -17.87 -2.12 13.88
C SER A 62 -16.78 -1.94 14.96
N VAL A 63 -16.69 -0.74 15.52
CA VAL A 63 -15.83 -0.47 16.69
C VAL A 63 -16.17 -1.39 17.88
N ALA A 64 -17.46 -1.61 18.13
CA ALA A 64 -17.91 -2.44 19.23
C ALA A 64 -17.53 -3.93 19.06
N GLU A 65 -17.62 -4.45 17.83
CA GLU A 65 -17.13 -5.78 17.48
C GLU A 65 -15.61 -5.88 17.61
N GLY A 66 -14.90 -4.85 17.13
CA GLY A 66 -13.44 -4.78 17.24
C GLY A 66 -12.95 -4.81 18.68
N ALA A 67 -13.66 -4.15 19.60
CA ALA A 67 -13.35 -4.20 21.03
C ALA A 67 -13.41 -5.62 21.59
N ARG A 68 -14.42 -6.41 21.17
CA ARG A 68 -14.59 -7.80 21.60
C ARG A 68 -13.47 -8.68 21.04
N LEU A 69 -13.19 -8.56 19.75
CA LEU A 69 -12.11 -9.30 19.09
C LEU A 69 -10.75 -8.96 19.67
N PHE A 70 -10.50 -7.68 19.98
CA PHE A 70 -9.25 -7.24 20.59
C PHE A 70 -9.05 -7.88 21.97
N ALA A 71 -10.10 -7.92 22.79
CA ALA A 71 -10.05 -8.59 24.09
C ALA A 71 -9.74 -10.09 23.98
N GLN A 72 -10.23 -10.75 22.92
CA GLN A 72 -10.02 -12.18 22.68
C GLN A 72 -8.62 -12.50 22.13
N HIS A 73 -8.10 -11.67 21.22
CA HIS A 73 -6.95 -12.04 20.40
C HIS A 73 -5.69 -11.21 20.64
N CYS A 74 -5.81 -10.03 21.25
CA CYS A 74 -4.74 -9.04 21.26
C CYS A 74 -4.36 -8.56 22.68
N ALA A 75 -5.36 -8.41 23.56
CA ALA A 75 -5.20 -7.83 24.89
C ALA A 75 -4.22 -8.61 25.79
N GLY A 76 -4.02 -9.91 25.55
CA GLY A 76 -3.08 -10.73 26.30
C GLY A 76 -1.62 -10.26 26.20
N CYS A 77 -1.25 -9.60 25.10
CA CYS A 77 0.09 -9.05 24.92
C CYS A 77 0.11 -7.51 24.94
N HIS A 78 -0.87 -6.87 24.30
CA HIS A 78 -0.93 -5.42 24.13
C HIS A 78 -1.67 -4.69 25.27
N GLY A 79 -2.12 -5.42 26.30
CA GLY A 79 -2.91 -4.88 27.40
C GLY A 79 -4.38 -4.65 27.02
N LYS A 80 -5.27 -4.58 28.02
CA LYS A 80 -6.73 -4.49 27.82
C LYS A 80 -7.18 -3.33 26.91
N ASP A 81 -6.48 -2.20 27.00
CA ASP A 81 -6.83 -0.96 26.29
C ASP A 81 -5.82 -0.66 25.17
N GLY A 82 -4.94 -1.62 24.84
CA GLY A 82 -3.88 -1.44 23.84
C GLY A 82 -2.70 -0.57 24.29
N ARG A 83 -2.54 -0.33 25.59
CA ARG A 83 -1.47 0.51 26.16
C ARG A 83 -0.15 -0.22 26.41
N GLY A 84 0.02 -1.40 25.81
CA GLY A 84 1.21 -2.22 25.96
C GLY A 84 1.15 -3.15 27.17
N GLY A 85 2.16 -4.00 27.26
CA GLY A 85 2.29 -5.04 28.28
C GLY A 85 3.56 -5.85 28.02
N THR A 86 3.39 -7.10 27.59
CA THR A 86 4.51 -7.91 27.07
C THR A 86 4.81 -7.59 25.60
N ALA A 87 3.95 -6.84 24.92
CA ALA A 87 4.16 -6.29 23.59
C ALA A 87 3.98 -4.75 23.57
N GLU A 88 4.36 -4.14 22.46
CA GLU A 88 4.33 -2.69 22.22
C GLU A 88 2.94 -2.09 22.46
N GLU A 89 2.92 -0.82 22.89
CA GLU A 89 1.69 -0.02 22.96
C GLU A 89 1.15 0.33 21.56
N LEU A 90 -0.16 0.16 21.39
CA LEU A 90 -0.90 0.41 20.15
C LEU A 90 -1.75 1.70 20.24
N THR A 91 -2.00 2.17 21.45
CA THR A 91 -2.88 3.31 21.76
C THR A 91 -2.26 4.17 22.88
N GLY A 92 -2.82 5.35 23.10
CA GLY A 92 -2.55 6.13 24.31
C GLY A 92 -1.20 6.83 24.33
N ALA A 93 -0.62 7.14 23.17
CA ALA A 93 0.59 7.95 23.07
C ALA A 93 0.47 9.23 23.90
N SER A 94 1.45 9.44 24.77
CA SER A 94 1.53 10.56 25.71
C SER A 94 2.73 11.47 25.43
N ARG A 95 3.83 10.89 24.95
CA ARG A 95 5.06 11.59 24.58
C ARG A 95 5.00 12.00 23.09
N PRO A 96 5.11 13.30 22.77
CA PRO A 96 5.00 13.81 21.40
C PRO A 96 6.16 13.34 20.51
N LEU A 97 5.98 13.44 19.19
CA LEU A 97 6.96 12.93 18.20
C LEU A 97 8.31 13.66 18.18
N ASP A 98 8.39 14.86 18.76
CA ASP A 98 9.63 15.63 18.95
C ASP A 98 10.37 15.27 20.26
N HIS A 99 9.80 14.40 21.08
CA HIS A 99 10.45 13.89 22.28
C HIS A 99 11.48 12.78 21.93
N PRO A 100 12.67 12.73 22.56
CA PRO A 100 13.66 11.68 22.30
C PRO A 100 13.14 10.25 22.52
N ALA A 101 12.17 10.10 23.42
CA ALA A 101 11.45 8.86 23.69
C ALA A 101 9.97 9.01 23.29
N ALA A 102 9.69 9.47 22.07
CA ALA A 102 8.33 9.61 21.56
C ALA A 102 7.55 8.29 21.55
N ASP A 103 6.26 8.35 21.86
CA ASP A 103 5.36 7.19 21.77
C ASP A 103 4.87 7.05 20.32
N LYS A 104 5.32 6.00 19.62
CA LYS A 104 5.03 5.78 18.19
C LYS A 104 3.93 4.74 18.01
N THR A 105 2.71 5.15 18.34
CA THR A 105 1.50 4.33 18.22
C THR A 105 0.83 4.49 16.85
N ILE A 106 -0.26 3.74 16.63
CA ILE A 106 -1.08 3.83 15.42
C ILE A 106 -1.59 5.26 15.21
N GLY A 107 -2.14 5.90 16.25
CA GLY A 107 -2.71 7.24 16.15
C GLY A 107 -1.68 8.35 16.02
N SER A 108 -0.52 8.20 16.67
CA SER A 108 0.51 9.25 16.68
C SER A 108 1.45 9.20 15.47
N TYR A 109 1.81 8.01 14.98
CA TYR A 109 2.90 7.87 14.02
C TYR A 109 2.47 7.39 12.63
N TRP A 110 1.48 6.51 12.51
CA TRP A 110 1.22 5.83 11.24
C TRP A 110 0.49 6.73 10.22
N PRO A 111 0.93 6.77 8.95
CA PRO A 111 0.36 7.70 7.95
C PRO A 111 -0.89 7.16 7.23
N TYR A 112 -1.11 5.84 7.22
CA TYR A 112 -2.21 5.20 6.49
C TYR A 112 -2.90 4.14 7.35
N ALA A 113 -4.23 4.22 7.44
CA ALA A 113 -5.05 3.21 8.11
C ALA A 113 -5.04 1.87 7.38
N THR A 114 -4.80 1.87 6.06
CA THR A 114 -4.71 0.64 5.26
C THR A 114 -3.49 -0.21 5.64
N THR A 115 -2.39 0.40 6.10
CA THR A 115 -1.24 -0.33 6.64
C THR A 115 -1.61 -1.13 7.89
N LEU A 116 -2.50 -0.59 8.74
CA LEU A 116 -3.00 -1.30 9.91
C LEU A 116 -3.75 -2.56 9.50
N PHE A 117 -4.65 -2.44 8.52
CA PHE A 117 -5.41 -3.57 8.00
C PHE A 117 -4.49 -4.64 7.38
N ASP A 118 -3.54 -4.26 6.51
CA ASP A 118 -2.58 -5.21 5.91
C ASP A 118 -1.82 -5.98 6.99
N PHE A 119 -1.30 -5.26 7.98
CA PHE A 119 -0.47 -5.84 9.02
C PHE A 119 -1.25 -6.80 9.92
N ILE A 120 -2.48 -6.45 10.32
CA ILE A 120 -3.33 -7.34 11.11
C ILE A 120 -3.66 -8.60 10.30
N ARG A 121 -4.16 -8.45 9.07
CA ARG A 121 -4.53 -9.58 8.20
C ARG A 121 -3.38 -10.56 7.98
N ARG A 122 -2.17 -10.04 7.78
CA ARG A 122 -0.99 -10.85 7.41
C ARG A 122 -0.27 -11.45 8.62
N ALA A 123 -0.20 -10.73 9.72
CA ALA A 123 0.76 -11.02 10.80
C ALA A 123 0.13 -11.13 12.19
N LYS A 124 -1.21 -11.08 12.30
CA LYS A 124 -1.92 -11.20 13.57
C LYS A 124 -3.05 -12.24 13.50
N PRO A 125 -3.40 -12.84 14.66
CA PRO A 125 -2.68 -12.80 15.95
C PRO A 125 -1.30 -13.48 15.85
N MET A 126 -0.32 -13.14 16.71
CA MET A 126 1.06 -13.67 16.54
C MET A 126 1.15 -15.20 16.59
N GLY A 127 0.30 -15.87 17.37
CA GLY A 127 0.26 -17.33 17.45
C GLY A 127 -0.53 -18.01 16.32
N ALA A 128 -1.27 -17.23 15.52
CA ALA A 128 -2.10 -17.77 14.45
C ALA A 128 -2.31 -16.75 13.28
N PRO A 129 -1.24 -16.28 12.60
CA PRO A 129 -1.39 -15.33 11.51
C PRO A 129 -2.27 -15.84 10.38
N GLY A 130 -3.05 -14.95 9.76
CA GLY A 130 -3.92 -15.28 8.62
C GLY A 130 -5.21 -16.03 8.98
N THR A 131 -5.53 -16.18 10.27
CA THR A 131 -6.79 -16.83 10.70
C THR A 131 -7.99 -15.90 10.77
N LEU A 132 -7.76 -14.58 10.80
CA LEU A 132 -8.83 -13.59 10.84
C LEU A 132 -9.41 -13.40 9.44
N ASN A 133 -10.74 -13.34 9.35
CA ASN A 133 -11.45 -12.99 8.12
C ASN A 133 -11.49 -11.45 7.91
N ALA A 134 -11.97 -11.01 6.74
CA ALA A 134 -11.98 -9.59 6.38
C ALA A 134 -12.78 -8.72 7.36
N ASP A 135 -13.96 -9.17 7.78
CA ASP A 135 -14.84 -8.43 8.70
C ASP A 135 -14.17 -8.26 10.07
N GLU A 136 -13.54 -9.31 10.58
CA GLU A 136 -12.78 -9.27 11.84
C GLU A 136 -11.62 -8.27 11.78
N VAL A 137 -10.89 -8.24 10.66
CA VAL A 137 -9.79 -7.28 10.47
C VAL A 137 -10.31 -5.84 10.35
N TYR A 138 -11.45 -5.61 9.67
CA TYR A 138 -12.09 -4.30 9.65
C TYR A 138 -12.53 -3.86 11.04
N ALA A 139 -13.16 -4.76 11.81
CA ALA A 139 -13.60 -4.49 13.17
C ALA A 139 -12.42 -4.14 14.08
N LEU A 140 -11.35 -4.94 14.09
CA LEU A 140 -10.13 -4.66 14.85
C LEU A 140 -9.49 -3.33 14.45
N SER A 141 -9.44 -3.04 13.15
CA SER A 141 -8.93 -1.75 12.65
C SER A 141 -9.81 -0.60 13.14
N ALA A 142 -11.14 -0.72 13.07
CA ALA A 142 -12.08 0.28 13.55
C ALA A 142 -11.87 0.58 15.04
N TRP A 143 -11.75 -0.46 15.86
CA TRP A 143 -11.53 -0.30 17.29
C TRP A 143 -10.19 0.35 17.61
N LEU A 144 -9.09 -0.05 16.97
CA LEU A 144 -7.78 0.57 17.18
C LEU A 144 -7.76 2.04 16.75
N LEU A 145 -8.43 2.38 15.64
CA LEU A 145 -8.58 3.76 15.19
C LEU A 145 -9.42 4.59 16.17
N HIS A 146 -10.50 4.01 16.71
CA HIS A 146 -11.32 4.65 17.74
C HIS A 146 -10.53 4.87 19.04
N ALA A 147 -9.81 3.85 19.52
CA ALA A 147 -9.00 3.92 20.74
C ALA A 147 -7.85 4.94 20.63
N ASN A 148 -7.48 5.30 19.41
CA ASN A 148 -6.52 6.37 19.09
C ASN A 148 -7.19 7.73 18.78
N GLY A 149 -8.50 7.86 18.95
CA GLY A 149 -9.24 9.12 18.72
C GLY A 149 -9.43 9.49 17.26
N VAL A 150 -9.20 8.57 16.32
CA VAL A 150 -9.30 8.82 14.86
C VAL A 150 -10.71 8.51 14.34
N LEU A 151 -11.47 7.66 15.03
CA LEU A 151 -12.78 7.18 14.59
C LEU A 151 -13.83 7.29 15.71
N ALA A 152 -15.08 7.61 15.35
CA ALA A 152 -16.21 7.66 16.28
C ALA A 152 -16.56 6.26 16.85
N ALA A 153 -17.11 6.21 18.06
CA ALA A 153 -17.35 4.96 18.80
C ALA A 153 -18.44 4.07 18.18
N ASP A 154 -19.36 4.64 17.41
CA ASP A 154 -20.48 3.97 16.74
C ASP A 154 -20.21 3.67 15.26
N ALA A 155 -18.99 3.96 14.78
CA ALA A 155 -18.64 3.78 13.38
C ALA A 155 -18.57 2.31 12.96
N VAL A 156 -18.92 2.08 11.69
CA VAL A 156 -18.66 0.84 10.95
C VAL A 156 -17.62 1.14 9.87
N MET A 157 -16.56 0.34 9.85
CA MET A 157 -15.45 0.45 8.90
C MET A 157 -15.61 -0.55 7.76
N ASP A 158 -15.27 -0.14 6.55
CA ASP A 158 -15.25 -0.95 5.32
C ASP A 158 -14.12 -0.46 4.39
N ALA A 159 -14.00 -1.05 3.19
CA ALA A 159 -12.92 -0.70 2.27
C ALA A 159 -12.90 0.79 1.87
N PRO A 160 -14.02 1.40 1.40
CA PRO A 160 -14.02 2.82 1.03
C PRO A 160 -13.74 3.76 2.19
N ARG A 161 -14.28 3.49 3.39
CA ARG A 161 -14.03 4.34 4.57
C ARG A 161 -12.58 4.25 5.03
N LEU A 162 -11.99 3.05 5.02
CA LEU A 162 -10.63 2.84 5.50
C LEU A 162 -9.60 3.54 4.60
N SER A 163 -9.74 3.46 3.28
CA SER A 163 -8.82 4.11 2.34
C SER A 163 -8.98 5.63 2.31
N ALA A 164 -10.21 6.14 2.53
CA ALA A 164 -10.48 7.57 2.62
C ALA A 164 -10.05 8.20 3.95
N LEU A 165 -9.87 7.40 5.01
CA LEU A 165 -9.53 7.90 6.34
C LEU A 165 -8.16 8.58 6.35
N ARG A 166 -8.13 9.84 6.79
CA ARG A 166 -6.90 10.61 6.94
C ARG A 166 -6.36 10.46 8.36
N MET A 167 -5.22 9.76 8.50
CA MET A 167 -4.52 9.63 9.78
C MET A 167 -3.89 10.96 10.24
N PRO A 168 -3.72 11.21 11.55
CA PRO A 168 -3.13 12.45 12.06
C PRO A 168 -1.74 12.75 11.48
N ASN A 169 -0.88 11.73 11.35
CA ASN A 169 0.48 11.88 10.86
C ASN A 169 0.63 11.62 9.33
N ARG A 170 -0.43 11.89 8.54
CA ARG A 170 -0.46 11.60 7.10
C ARG A 170 0.70 12.24 6.32
N ASP A 171 1.09 13.45 6.70
CA ASP A 171 2.15 14.22 6.03
C ASP A 171 3.48 14.23 6.84
N GLY A 172 3.59 13.40 7.87
CA GLY A 172 4.77 13.35 8.75
C GLY A 172 5.97 12.58 8.17
N PHE A 173 5.92 12.19 6.90
CA PHE A 173 6.94 11.38 6.24
C PHE A 173 7.38 12.04 4.93
N ILE A 174 8.69 12.05 4.70
CA ILE A 174 9.32 12.52 3.46
C ILE A 174 9.97 11.35 2.74
N ARG A 175 9.98 11.37 1.40
CA ARG A 175 10.79 10.43 0.62
C ARG A 175 12.25 10.87 0.72
N ILE A 176 13.13 9.98 1.15
CA ILE A 176 14.59 10.20 1.21
C ILE A 176 15.22 9.77 -0.12
N GLU A 177 14.51 9.94 -1.24
CA GLU A 177 15.15 9.79 -2.54
C GLU A 177 16.17 10.93 -2.67
N ALA A 178 17.43 10.57 -2.47
CA ALA A 178 18.57 11.40 -2.78
C ALA A 178 18.48 11.83 -4.26
N PRO A 179 18.89 13.07 -4.59
CA PRO A 179 18.93 13.54 -5.97
C PRO A 179 19.75 12.61 -6.89
#